data_AF-A0A816M5A8-F1
#
_entry.id   AF-A0A816M5A8-F1
#
_cell.length_a   1.000
_cell.length_b   1.000
_cell.length_c   1.000
_cell.angle_alpha   90.00
_cell.angle_beta   90.00
_cell.angle_gamma   90.00
#
_symmetry.space_group_name_H-M   'P 1'
#
loop_
_entity.id
_entity.type
_entity.pdbx_description
1 polymer ?
#
loop_
_entity_poly.entity_id
_entity_poly.type
_entity_poly.pdbx_seq_one_letter_code
_entity_poly.pdbx_strand_id
1 'polypeptide(L)'
;MLEDNTSEKSQQNNRNIHKPSEELKSILKNKSILLDDANTSYKIEPYIPPTKILRCYNCQQYNDHTAINCPNKDKPICFRCGLNHPYNSNCQNKICCAHCRQEHMAGNPSCLNKIEERNKRNEELKLKNAHLKFQQQQQKSLPSVWTEKSYEHLTSIYSPNTETINENEKANMITIADISMKLDILMTKVDEISIKQLKTNKIVEK
;
A
#
# COMPACT_ATOMS: atom_id res chain seq x y z
N MET A 1 19.15 28.83 -41.93
CA MET A 1 19.17 27.43 -42.40
C MET A 1 19.87 26.63 -41.32
N LEU A 2 19.24 25.76 -40.53
CA LEU A 2 18.07 24.92 -40.77
C LEU A 2 17.15 24.95 -39.53
N GLU A 3 15.85 24.95 -39.81
CA GLU A 3 14.82 24.49 -38.89
C GLU A 3 14.93 22.96 -38.74
N ASP A 4 14.56 22.41 -37.59
CA ASP A 4 13.53 21.37 -37.59
C ASP A 4 13.02 21.06 -36.17
N ASN A 5 11.70 21.23 -36.05
CA ASN A 5 10.85 20.72 -35.00
C ASN A 5 10.91 19.18 -34.97
N THR A 6 10.75 18.59 -33.78
CA THR A 6 9.69 17.58 -33.62
C THR A 6 9.39 17.31 -32.15
N SER A 7 8.13 17.58 -31.84
CA SER A 7 7.34 17.20 -30.67
C SER A 7 7.16 15.67 -30.57
N GLU A 8 6.59 15.23 -29.43
CA GLU A 8 5.85 13.97 -29.24
C GLU A 8 6.68 12.67 -29.11
N LYS A 9 6.50 11.78 -28.12
CA LYS A 9 5.28 11.34 -27.43
C LYS A 9 5.57 10.87 -26.01
N SER A 10 4.77 11.36 -25.06
CA SER A 10 4.49 10.74 -23.79
C SER A 10 3.84 9.37 -24.00
N GLN A 11 4.59 8.28 -23.83
CA GLN A 11 4.06 6.92 -23.84
C GLN A 11 3.32 6.67 -22.51
N GLN A 12 1.99 6.70 -22.59
CA GLN A 12 1.09 6.24 -21.54
C GLN A 12 1.33 4.75 -21.26
N ASN A 13 1.80 4.44 -20.05
CA ASN A 13 1.94 3.09 -19.52
C ASN A 13 0.55 2.45 -19.28
N ASN A 14 -0.07 1.94 -20.33
CA ASN A 14 -1.24 1.06 -20.21
C ASN A 14 -0.77 -0.37 -19.90
N ARG A 15 -0.55 -0.67 -18.62
CA ARG A 15 -0.38 -2.06 -18.17
C ARG A 15 -1.75 -2.73 -18.18
N ASN A 16 -2.10 -3.35 -19.31
CA ASN A 16 -3.18 -4.32 -19.39
C ASN A 16 -2.93 -5.42 -18.36
N ILE A 17 -3.77 -5.50 -17.33
CA ILE A 17 -3.71 -6.54 -16.31
C ILE A 17 -4.28 -7.81 -16.94
N HIS A 18 -3.40 -8.59 -17.59
CA HIS A 18 -3.77 -9.88 -18.14
C HIS A 18 -4.14 -10.81 -16.98
N LYS A 19 -5.36 -11.37 -17.00
CA LYS A 19 -5.73 -12.45 -16.08
C LYS A 19 -4.78 -13.63 -16.33
N PRO A 20 -4.18 -14.24 -15.28
CA PRO A 20 -3.35 -15.42 -15.46
C PRO A 20 -4.18 -16.56 -16.05
N SER A 21 -3.67 -17.21 -17.09
CA SER A 21 -4.26 -18.44 -17.62
C SER A 21 -4.32 -19.51 -16.53
N GLU A 22 -5.23 -20.48 -16.66
CA GLU A 22 -5.32 -21.62 -15.72
C GLU A 22 -4.01 -22.40 -15.63
N GLU A 23 -3.26 -22.43 -16.73
CA GLU A 23 -1.92 -23.03 -16.83
C GLU A 23 -0.88 -22.30 -15.96
N LEU A 24 -0.91 -20.97 -15.88
CA LEU A 24 -0.05 -20.23 -14.96
C LEU A 24 -0.40 -20.52 -13.50
N LYS A 25 -1.67 -20.77 -13.18
CA LYS A 25 -2.10 -21.09 -11.81
C LYS A 25 -1.60 -22.48 -11.38
N SER A 26 -1.62 -23.47 -12.27
CA SER A 26 -1.11 -24.81 -11.97
C SER A 26 0.41 -24.81 -11.79
N ILE A 27 1.14 -24.06 -12.62
CA ILE A 27 2.59 -23.86 -12.51
C ILE A 27 2.96 -23.21 -11.16
N LEU A 28 2.26 -22.13 -10.78
CA LEU A 28 2.49 -21.46 -9.49
C LEU A 28 2.18 -22.35 -8.29
N LYS A 29 1.18 -23.23 -8.40
CA LYS A 29 0.81 -24.20 -7.36
C LYS A 29 1.87 -25.31 -7.22
N ASN A 30 2.39 -25.80 -8.34
CA ASN A 30 3.39 -26.87 -8.36
C ASN A 30 4.82 -26.38 -8.04
N LYS A 31 5.05 -25.05 -8.07
CA LYS A 31 6.36 -24.41 -7.86
C LYS A 31 7.46 -24.98 -8.76
N SER A 32 7.07 -25.55 -9.90
CA SER A 32 8.00 -26.10 -10.89
C SER A 32 7.43 -25.94 -12.29
N ILE A 33 8.31 -25.65 -13.25
CA ILE A 33 8.00 -25.70 -14.69
C ILE A 33 8.63 -26.98 -15.24
N LEU A 34 7.83 -27.77 -15.95
CA LEU A 34 8.31 -28.84 -16.82
C LEU A 34 8.69 -28.23 -18.16
N LEU A 35 9.91 -28.49 -18.65
CA LEU A 35 10.39 -27.94 -19.92
C LEU A 35 10.28 -28.93 -21.08
N ASP A 36 10.26 -30.23 -20.80
CA ASP A 36 10.28 -31.28 -21.79
C ASP A 36 9.56 -32.56 -21.33
N ASP A 37 9.27 -33.43 -22.29
CA ASP A 37 8.70 -34.77 -22.08
C ASP A 37 9.69 -35.71 -21.35
N ALA A 38 10.95 -35.28 -21.18
CA ALA A 38 12.00 -35.98 -20.44
C ALA A 38 11.94 -35.76 -18.92
N ASN A 39 10.87 -35.14 -18.41
CA ASN A 39 10.62 -34.89 -16.98
C ASN A 39 11.66 -33.93 -16.34
N THR A 40 12.27 -33.05 -17.12
CA THR A 40 13.16 -32.01 -16.59
C THR A 40 12.32 -30.90 -15.98
N SER A 41 12.39 -30.77 -14.65
CA SER A 41 11.68 -29.74 -13.91
C SER A 41 12.62 -28.70 -13.30
N TYR A 42 12.26 -27.42 -13.44
CA TYR A 42 12.93 -26.31 -12.78
C TYR A 42 12.09 -25.79 -11.64
N LYS A 43 12.69 -25.65 -10.45
CA LYS A 43 12.03 -25.01 -9.31
C LYS A 43 11.79 -23.54 -9.61
N ILE A 44 10.59 -23.08 -9.32
CA ILE A 44 10.19 -21.69 -9.41
C ILE A 44 10.10 -21.14 -8.01
N GLU A 45 10.70 -19.97 -7.82
CA GLU A 45 10.48 -19.16 -6.64
C GLU A 45 9.62 -17.95 -6.99
N PRO A 46 8.71 -17.53 -6.09
CA PRO A 46 7.92 -16.33 -6.31
C PRO A 46 8.84 -15.13 -6.46
N TYR A 47 8.62 -14.34 -7.51
CA TYR A 47 9.35 -13.10 -7.71
C TYR A 47 9.07 -12.12 -6.57
N ILE A 48 10.12 -11.73 -5.85
CA ILE A 48 10.07 -10.73 -4.79
C ILE A 48 10.51 -9.39 -5.41
N PRO A 49 9.61 -8.39 -5.53
CA PRO A 49 9.99 -7.09 -6.06
C PRO A 49 11.17 -6.48 -5.30
N PRO A 50 12.07 -5.75 -6.00
CA PRO A 50 13.24 -5.14 -5.39
C PRO A 50 12.83 -3.95 -4.52
N THR A 51 12.29 -4.23 -3.35
CA THR A 51 12.00 -3.21 -2.34
C THR A 51 13.29 -2.86 -1.63
N LYS A 52 13.62 -1.57 -1.66
CA LYS A 52 14.83 -1.04 -1.04
C LYS A 52 14.71 -1.18 0.48
N ILE A 53 15.46 -2.11 1.05
CA ILE A 53 15.61 -2.21 2.50
C ILE A 53 16.78 -1.33 2.92
N LEU A 54 16.44 -0.16 3.44
CA LEU A 54 17.42 0.73 4.07
C LEU A 54 17.91 0.09 5.36
N ARG A 55 19.22 0.19 5.58
CA ARG A 55 19.86 -0.16 6.84
C ARG A 55 20.47 1.09 7.43
N CYS A 56 20.44 1.22 8.74
CA CYS A 56 21.16 2.28 9.42
C CYS A 56 22.65 1.95 9.47
N TYR A 57 23.52 2.82 8.98
CA TYR A 57 24.97 2.56 8.99
C TYR A 57 25.61 2.59 10.39
N ASN A 58 24.89 3.12 11.38
CA ASN A 58 25.34 3.12 12.77
C ASN A 58 24.95 1.81 13.47
N CYS A 59 23.66 1.46 13.53
CA CYS A 59 23.21 0.26 14.27
C CYS A 59 22.97 -0.99 13.39
N GLN A 60 23.21 -0.91 12.09
CA GLN A 60 22.93 -1.93 11.06
C GLN A 60 21.45 -2.36 10.91
N GLN A 61 20.53 -1.95 11.79
CA GLN A 61 19.11 -2.30 11.75
C GLN A 61 18.41 -1.86 10.47
N TYR A 62 17.41 -2.64 10.03
CA TYR A 62 16.60 -2.41 8.83
C TYR A 62 15.39 -1.47 9.03
N ASN A 63 15.43 -0.67 10.11
CA ASN A 63 14.35 0.20 10.59
C ASN A 63 14.20 1.46 9.73
N ASP A 64 13.15 2.24 10.00
CA ASP A 64 12.77 3.46 9.26
C ASP A 64 13.65 4.69 9.54
N HIS A 65 14.86 4.51 10.06
CA HIS A 65 15.77 5.62 10.36
C HIS A 65 17.09 5.51 9.60
N THR A 66 17.64 6.66 9.25
CA THR A 66 18.97 6.79 8.65
C THR A 66 20.03 6.97 9.75
N ALA A 67 21.31 6.93 9.37
CA ALA A 67 22.42 7.12 10.31
C ALA A 67 22.32 8.44 11.10
N ILE A 68 21.81 9.50 10.46
CA ILE A 68 21.64 10.84 11.05
C ILE A 68 20.67 10.80 12.24
N ASN A 69 19.57 10.05 12.11
CA ASN A 69 18.52 9.96 13.12
C ASN A 69 18.64 8.67 13.96
N CYS A 70 19.84 8.12 14.10
CA CYS A 70 20.03 6.88 14.82
C CYS A 70 20.02 7.12 16.33
N PRO A 71 19.15 6.45 17.10
CA PRO A 71 19.15 6.55 18.56
C PRO A 71 20.43 5.97 19.19
N ASN A 72 21.10 5.06 18.49
CA ASN A 72 22.32 4.38 18.94
C ASN A 72 23.58 4.92 18.24
N LYS A 73 23.60 6.20 17.87
CA LYS A 73 24.75 6.82 17.17
C LYS A 73 26.06 6.69 17.96
N ASP A 74 25.99 6.74 19.29
CA ASP A 74 27.16 6.68 20.18
C ASP A 74 27.64 5.24 20.43
N LYS A 75 26.88 4.23 19.96
CA LYS A 75 27.19 2.80 20.06
C LYS A 75 27.06 2.12 18.70
N PRO A 76 27.93 2.48 17.73
CA PRO A 76 27.86 1.91 16.40
C PRO A 76 28.19 0.42 16.42
N ILE A 77 27.54 -0.31 15.51
CA ILE A 77 27.76 -1.72 15.23
C ILE A 77 28.53 -1.84 13.93
N CYS A 78 29.64 -2.58 13.99
CA CYS A 78 30.51 -2.77 12.85
C CYS A 78 29.82 -3.56 11.75
N PHE A 79 29.79 -2.99 10.54
CA PHE A 79 29.21 -3.62 9.35
C PHE A 79 29.83 -4.99 9.00
N ARG A 80 31.11 -5.20 9.36
CA ARG A 80 31.90 -6.38 8.99
C ARG A 80 31.77 -7.52 9.99
N CYS A 81 31.79 -7.24 11.29
CA CYS A 81 31.81 -8.28 12.34
C CYS A 81 30.62 -8.23 13.31
N GLY A 82 29.72 -7.24 13.19
CA GLY A 82 28.52 -7.16 14.02
C GLY A 82 28.77 -6.84 15.50
N LEU A 83 29.99 -6.46 15.90
CA LEU A 83 30.32 -6.07 17.26
C LEU A 83 30.19 -4.56 17.50
N ASN A 84 30.13 -4.17 18.78
CA ASN A 84 29.95 -2.79 19.24
C ASN A 84 31.23 -1.96 19.08
N HIS A 85 31.51 -1.56 17.84
CA HIS A 85 32.54 -0.59 17.49
C HIS A 85 32.25 0.00 16.11
N PRO A 86 32.76 1.18 15.77
CA PRO A 86 32.59 1.76 14.44
C PRO A 86 33.23 0.89 13.36
N TYR A 87 32.74 1.02 12.12
CA TYR A 87 33.33 0.31 10.99
C TYR A 87 34.81 0.69 10.81
N ASN A 88 35.66 -0.32 10.65
CA ASN A 88 37.06 -0.19 10.32
C ASN A 88 37.38 -1.19 9.20
N SER A 89 38.03 -0.73 8.13
CA SER A 89 38.48 -1.58 7.02
C SER A 89 39.41 -2.69 7.51
N ASN A 90 40.28 -2.38 8.47
CA ASN A 90 41.27 -3.28 9.07
C ASN A 90 40.75 -3.98 10.34
N CYS A 91 39.44 -4.18 10.45
CA CYS A 91 38.86 -4.93 11.57
C CYS A 91 39.49 -6.34 11.67
N GLN A 92 40.04 -6.68 12.83
CA GLN A 92 40.66 -8.00 13.06
C GLN A 92 39.64 -9.08 13.44
N ASN A 93 38.41 -8.68 13.76
CA ASN A 93 37.34 -9.60 14.14
C ASN A 93 36.87 -10.44 12.94
N LYS A 94 36.44 -11.68 13.20
CA LYS A 94 35.85 -12.57 12.19
C LYS A 94 34.63 -11.89 11.54
N ILE A 95 34.47 -12.10 10.23
CA ILE A 95 33.30 -11.61 9.49
C ILE A 95 32.05 -12.28 10.06
N CYS A 96 31.09 -11.46 10.47
CA CYS A 96 29.86 -11.92 11.11
C CYS A 96 28.75 -10.89 10.90
N CYS A 97 27.57 -11.36 10.54
CA CYS A 97 26.41 -10.52 10.32
C CYS A 97 25.81 -10.06 11.66
N ALA A 98 25.53 -8.76 11.78
CA ALA A 98 24.89 -8.18 12.95
C ALA A 98 23.49 -8.76 13.24
N HIS A 99 22.81 -9.32 12.24
CA HIS A 99 21.43 -9.83 12.35
C HIS A 99 21.38 -11.35 12.55
N CYS A 100 21.82 -12.11 11.54
CA CYS A 100 21.71 -13.57 11.54
C CYS A 100 22.93 -14.29 12.16
N ARG A 101 23.96 -13.54 12.57
CA ARG A 101 25.22 -14.07 13.13
C ARG A 101 26.02 -15.02 12.22
N GLN A 102 25.62 -15.16 10.95
CA GLN A 102 26.31 -16.00 9.97
C GLN A 102 27.55 -15.32 9.38
N GLU A 103 28.38 -16.10 8.68
CA GLU A 103 29.66 -15.68 8.07
C GLU A 103 29.45 -14.85 6.80
N HIS A 104 28.93 -13.64 6.97
CA HIS A 104 28.88 -12.61 5.94
C HIS A 104 28.69 -11.22 6.56
N MET A 105 28.97 -10.16 5.81
CA MET A 105 28.74 -8.78 6.25
C MET A 105 27.23 -8.48 6.36
N ALA A 106 26.84 -7.50 7.19
CA ALA A 106 25.43 -7.14 7.41
C ALA A 106 24.68 -6.69 6.13
N GLY A 107 25.42 -6.26 5.09
CA GLY A 107 24.84 -5.80 3.83
C GLY A 107 24.52 -6.91 2.82
N ASN A 108 24.91 -8.15 3.08
CA ASN A 108 24.82 -9.24 2.11
C ASN A 108 23.37 -9.40 1.57
N PRO A 109 23.14 -9.36 0.24
CA PRO A 109 21.82 -9.53 -0.34
C PRO A 109 21.17 -10.89 -0.02
N SER A 110 21.96 -11.93 0.21
CA SER A 110 21.53 -13.30 0.51
C SER A 110 21.32 -13.57 2.01
N CYS A 111 21.41 -12.54 2.86
CA CYS A 111 21.10 -12.69 4.28
C CYS A 111 19.62 -13.04 4.47
N LEU A 112 19.31 -14.15 5.16
CA LEU A 112 17.95 -14.61 5.43
C LEU A 112 17.09 -13.53 6.10
N ASN A 113 17.57 -12.90 7.18
CA ASN A 113 16.84 -11.80 7.84
C ASN A 113 16.56 -10.62 6.90
N LYS A 114 17.46 -10.32 5.96
CA LYS A 114 17.25 -9.24 4.98
C LYS A 114 16.18 -9.62 3.96
N ILE A 115 16.11 -10.88 3.58
CA ILE A 115 15.09 -11.43 2.68
C ILE A 115 13.73 -11.42 3.39
N GLU A 116 13.67 -11.84 4.65
CA GLU A 116 12.46 -11.81 5.48
C GLU A 116 11.91 -10.40 5.65
N GLU A 117 12.76 -9.43 6.02
CA GLU A 117 12.36 -8.02 6.12
C GLU A 117 11.88 -7.44 4.78
N ARG A 118 12.50 -7.86 3.67
CA ARG A 118 12.05 -7.49 2.33
C ARG A 118 10.66 -8.05 2.02
N ASN A 119 10.40 -9.29 2.39
CA ASN A 119 9.10 -9.94 2.18
C ASN A 119 8.02 -9.26 2.99
N LYS A 120 8.28 -9.02 4.28
CA LYS A 120 7.37 -8.30 5.17
C LYS A 120 7.02 -6.90 4.62
N ARG A 121 8.02 -6.11 4.23
CA ARG A 121 7.79 -4.77 3.66
C ARG A 121 7.01 -4.84 2.34
N ASN A 122 7.26 -5.84 1.51
CA ASN A 122 6.49 -6.07 0.29
C ASN A 122 5.02 -6.38 0.57
N GLU A 123 4.73 -7.20 1.58
CA GLU A 123 3.36 -7.49 2.00
C GLU A 123 2.65 -6.26 2.56
N GLU A 124 3.31 -5.49 3.42
CA GLU A 124 2.78 -4.21 3.93
C GLU A 124 2.48 -3.23 2.79
N LEU A 125 3.36 -3.12 1.79
CA LEU A 125 3.13 -2.29 0.60
C LEU A 125 1.94 -2.81 -0.23
N LYS A 126 1.79 -4.13 -0.40
CA LYS A 126 0.63 -4.71 -1.08
C LYS A 126 -0.67 -4.33 -0.36
N LEU A 127 -0.72 -4.46 0.96
CA LEU A 127 -1.88 -4.11 1.77
C LEU A 127 -2.19 -2.60 1.70
N LYS A 128 -1.17 -1.74 1.86
CA LYS A 128 -1.33 -0.28 1.73
C LYS A 128 -1.86 0.10 0.36
N ASN A 129 -1.32 -0.48 -0.71
CA ASN A 129 -1.78 -0.22 -2.08
C ASN A 129 -3.21 -0.74 -2.32
N ALA A 130 -3.58 -1.88 -1.75
CA ALA A 130 -4.95 -2.39 -1.84
C ALA A 130 -5.94 -1.45 -1.13
N HIS A 131 -5.58 -0.97 0.06
CA HIS A 131 -6.37 -0.02 0.82
C HIS A 131 -6.54 1.32 0.08
N LEU A 132 -5.45 1.88 -0.47
CA LEU A 132 -5.49 3.10 -1.27
C LEU A 132 -6.39 2.95 -2.51
N LYS A 133 -6.33 1.80 -3.20
CA LYS A 133 -7.22 1.52 -4.33
C LYS A 133 -8.69 1.47 -3.91
N PHE A 134 -8.99 0.84 -2.78
CA PHE A 134 -10.34 0.79 -2.24
C PHE A 134 -10.87 2.19 -1.88
N GLN A 135 -10.06 3.04 -1.23
CA GLN A 135 -10.44 4.42 -0.95
C GLN A 135 -10.67 5.24 -2.24
N GLN A 136 -9.81 5.10 -3.25
CA GLN A 136 -9.99 5.78 -4.55
C GLN A 136 -11.25 5.32 -5.29
N GLN A 137 -11.63 4.05 -5.18
CA GLN A 137 -12.87 3.53 -5.77
C GLN A 137 -14.10 4.11 -5.07
N GLN A 138 -14.09 4.22 -3.74
CA GLN A 138 -15.17 4.86 -2.98
C GLN A 138 -15.31 6.36 -3.31
N GLN A 139 -14.21 7.06 -3.54
CA GLN A 139 -14.24 8.46 -3.98
C GLN A 139 -14.74 8.63 -5.43
N LYS A 140 -14.53 7.63 -6.30
CA LYS A 140 -15.06 7.62 -7.67
C LYS A 140 -16.53 7.19 -7.76
N SER A 141 -17.04 6.46 -6.76
CA SER A 141 -18.42 5.95 -6.73
C SER A 141 -19.42 6.89 -6.08
N LEU A 142 -19.03 8.12 -5.73
CA LEU A 142 -19.99 9.21 -5.53
C LEU A 142 -20.13 9.93 -6.87
N PRO A 143 -21.09 9.56 -7.73
CA PRO A 143 -21.48 10.48 -8.78
C PRO A 143 -21.89 11.78 -8.09
N SER A 144 -21.30 12.89 -8.53
CA SER A 144 -21.74 14.25 -8.17
C SER A 144 -23.15 14.47 -8.75
N VAL A 145 -24.15 13.77 -8.19
CA VAL A 145 -25.56 13.88 -8.58
C VAL A 145 -26.17 15.18 -8.04
N TRP A 146 -25.43 15.92 -7.21
CA TRP A 146 -25.83 17.22 -6.70
C TRP A 146 -24.92 18.32 -7.26
N THR A 147 -24.93 18.49 -8.58
CA THR A 147 -24.68 19.83 -9.13
C THR A 147 -26.02 20.58 -9.09
N GLU A 148 -26.04 21.88 -8.76
CA GLU A 148 -27.28 22.69 -8.59
C GLU A 148 -28.31 22.52 -9.73
N LYS A 149 -27.84 22.14 -10.93
CA LYS A 149 -28.68 21.86 -12.10
C LYS A 149 -29.54 20.58 -12.01
N SER A 150 -29.27 19.65 -11.10
CA SER A 150 -30.08 18.43 -10.94
C SER A 150 -31.37 18.67 -10.14
N TYR A 151 -31.39 19.70 -9.29
CA TYR A 151 -32.57 20.09 -8.49
C TYR A 151 -33.63 20.78 -9.35
N GLU A 152 -33.21 21.59 -10.32
CA GLU A 152 -34.11 22.28 -11.27
C GLU A 152 -34.77 21.28 -12.23
N HIS A 153 -34.08 20.20 -12.61
CA HIS A 153 -34.64 19.19 -13.50
C HIS A 153 -35.66 18.28 -12.80
N LEU A 154 -35.44 17.94 -11.52
CA LEU A 154 -36.39 17.14 -10.75
C LEU A 154 -37.69 17.89 -10.42
N THR A 155 -37.60 19.20 -10.20
CA THR A 155 -38.77 20.07 -9.96
C THR A 155 -39.49 20.46 -11.26
N SER A 156 -38.79 20.47 -12.40
CA SER A 156 -39.37 20.69 -13.73
C SER A 156 -40.18 19.51 -14.28
N ILE A 157 -39.87 18.27 -13.90
CA ILE A 157 -40.54 17.08 -14.44
C ILE A 157 -41.83 16.75 -13.66
N TYR A 158 -41.92 17.20 -12.41
CA TYR A 158 -43.06 16.93 -11.53
C TYR A 158 -43.77 18.22 -11.11
N SER A 159 -44.33 18.90 -12.11
CA SER A 159 -45.50 19.74 -11.87
C SER A 159 -46.74 18.83 -11.87
N PRO A 160 -47.55 18.81 -10.81
CA PRO A 160 -48.58 17.79 -10.61
C PRO A 160 -49.76 18.02 -11.57
N ASN A 161 -49.95 17.10 -12.52
CA ASN A 161 -51.29 16.84 -13.00
C ASN A 161 -52.03 16.09 -11.89
N THR A 162 -53.15 16.68 -11.50
CA THR A 162 -54.08 16.29 -10.46
C THR A 162 -54.43 14.80 -10.54
N GLU A 163 -54.15 14.04 -9.48
CA GLU A 163 -55.10 13.10 -8.85
C GLU A 163 -54.47 12.45 -7.59
N THR A 164 -55.02 12.84 -6.44
CA THR A 164 -55.08 12.13 -5.14
C THR A 164 -53.87 11.27 -4.71
N ILE A 165 -52.91 11.89 -4.01
CA ILE A 165 -51.97 11.17 -3.15
C ILE A 165 -52.40 11.38 -1.69
N ASN A 166 -52.58 10.28 -0.97
CA ASN A 166 -53.03 10.24 0.42
C ASN A 166 -52.02 10.95 1.34
N GLU A 167 -52.50 11.80 2.25
CA GLU A 167 -51.67 12.62 3.16
C GLU A 167 -50.70 11.78 4.02
N ASN A 168 -51.05 10.52 4.28
CA ASN A 168 -50.19 9.56 5.00
C ASN A 168 -48.93 9.15 4.23
N GLU A 169 -48.98 9.09 2.89
CA GLU A 169 -47.82 8.72 2.06
C GLU A 169 -46.85 9.90 1.92
N LYS A 170 -47.38 11.13 1.93
CA LYS A 170 -46.60 12.37 1.93
C LYS A 170 -45.83 12.53 3.25
N ALA A 171 -46.46 12.24 4.38
CA ALA A 171 -45.81 12.26 5.69
C ALA A 171 -44.74 11.15 5.84
N ASN A 172 -45.00 9.95 5.29
CA ASN A 172 -44.03 8.85 5.30
C ASN A 172 -42.79 9.11 4.42
N MET A 173 -42.95 9.79 3.28
CA MET A 173 -41.81 10.15 2.43
C MET A 173 -40.92 11.25 3.05
N ILE A 174 -41.53 12.24 3.70
CA ILE A 174 -40.79 13.29 4.44
C ILE A 174 -40.01 12.68 5.61
N THR A 175 -40.60 11.73 6.34
CA THR A 175 -39.93 11.06 7.45
C THR A 175 -38.79 10.15 7.02
N ILE A 176 -38.89 9.47 5.86
CA ILE A 176 -37.78 8.67 5.32
C ILE A 176 -36.59 9.55 4.94
N ALA A 177 -36.83 10.70 4.29
CA ALA A 177 -35.77 11.65 3.95
C ALA A 177 -35.08 12.22 5.21
N ASP A 178 -35.85 12.56 6.24
CA ASP A 178 -35.33 13.05 7.52
C ASP A 178 -34.52 11.98 8.27
N ILE A 179 -34.95 10.71 8.22
CA ILE A 179 -34.23 9.58 8.82
C ILE A 179 -32.90 9.35 8.08
N SER A 180 -32.90 9.41 6.75
CA SER A 180 -31.68 9.28 5.93
C SER A 180 -30.67 10.38 6.28
N MET A 181 -31.13 11.63 6.39
CA MET A 181 -30.26 12.76 6.72
C MET A 181 -29.68 12.64 8.14
N LYS A 182 -30.47 12.14 9.11
CA LYS A 182 -29.99 11.88 10.48
C LYS A 182 -28.99 10.73 10.54
N LEU A 183 -29.14 9.70 9.71
CA LEU A 183 -28.17 8.61 9.58
C LEU A 183 -26.82 9.10 9.06
N ASP A 184 -26.81 9.96 8.04
CA ASP A 184 -25.56 10.53 7.50
C ASP A 184 -24.83 11.42 8.51
N ILE A 185 -25.57 12.21 9.29
CA ILE A 185 -25.01 13.02 10.38
C ILE A 185 -24.44 12.14 11.51
N LEU A 186 -25.07 10.99 11.78
CA LEU A 186 -24.55 10.05 12.79
C LEU A 186 -23.28 9.36 12.31
N MET A 187 -23.24 8.93 11.05
CA MET A 187 -22.05 8.27 10.47
C MET A 187 -20.84 9.21 10.47
N THR A 188 -21.02 10.47 10.11
CA THR A 188 -19.94 11.48 10.15
C THR A 188 -19.43 11.72 11.58
N LYS A 189 -20.31 11.75 12.58
CA LYS A 189 -19.89 11.88 14.00
C LYS A 189 -19.14 10.65 14.51
N VAL A 190 -19.51 9.44 14.08
CA VAL A 190 -18.79 8.20 14.44
C VAL A 190 -17.37 8.21 13.88
N ASP A 191 -17.19 8.70 12.65
CA ASP A 191 -15.87 8.86 12.04
C ASP A 191 -15.01 9.89 12.79
N GLU A 192 -15.59 11.03 13.17
CA GLU A 192 -14.89 12.04 13.99
C GLU A 192 -14.44 11.50 15.35
N ILE A 193 -15.28 10.71 16.02
CA ILE A 193 -14.95 10.08 17.31
C ILE A 193 -13.84 9.05 17.13
N SER A 194 -13.91 8.22 16.08
CA SER A 194 -12.87 7.23 15.77
C SER A 194 -11.52 7.89 15.50
N ILE A 195 -11.52 9.01 14.76
CA ILE A 195 -10.30 9.78 14.50
C ILE A 195 -9.75 10.42 15.79
N LYS A 196 -10.62 10.93 16.67
CA LYS A 196 -10.20 11.50 17.96
C LYS A 196 -9.59 10.43 18.87
N GLN A 197 -10.18 9.24 18.97
CA GLN A 197 -9.65 8.12 19.77
C GLN A 197 -8.27 7.66 19.28
N LEU A 198 -8.07 7.57 17.97
CA LEU A 198 -6.77 7.24 17.36
C LEU A 198 -5.69 8.29 17.65
N LYS A 199 -6.08 9.57 17.77
CA LYS A 199 -5.15 10.66 18.12
C LYS A 199 -4.81 10.66 19.61
N THR A 200 -5.76 10.41 20.50
CA THR A 200 -5.49 10.31 21.95
C THR A 200 -4.64 9.09 22.30
N ASN A 201 -4.86 7.93 21.66
CA ASN A 201 -4.06 6.73 21.94
C ASN A 201 -2.59 6.89 21.50
N LYS A 202 -2.31 7.72 20.49
CA LYS A 202 -0.94 8.08 20.07
C LYS A 202 -0.23 9.07 20.99
N ILE A 203 -0.96 9.77 21.87
CA ILE A 203 -0.38 10.75 22.81
C ILE A 203 -0.05 10.08 24.15
N VAL A 204 -0.74 8.99 24.51
CA VAL A 204 -0.50 8.24 25.77
C VAL A 204 0.68 7.26 25.66
N GLU A 205 1.11 6.90 24.44
CA GLU A 205 2.25 6.00 24.18
C GLU A 205 3.61 6.73 23.94
N LYS A 206 3.70 8.02 24.26
CA LYS A 206 4.95 8.81 24.21
C LYS A 206 5.36 9.29 25.59
#